data_AF-A0A0A3J508-F1
#
_entry.id   AF-A0A0A3J508-F1
#
_cell.length_a   1.000
_cell.length_b   1.000
_cell.length_c   1.000
_cell.angle_alpha   90.00
_cell.angle_beta   90.00
_cell.angle_gamma   90.00
#
_symmetry.space_group_name_H-M   'P 1'
#
loop_
_entity.id
_entity.type
_entity.pdbx_description
1 polymer ?
#
loop_
_entity_poly.entity_id
_entity_poly.type
_entity_poly.pdbx_seq_one_letter_code
_entity_poly.pdbx_strand_id
1 'polypeptide(L)'
;MNKLKKNSMYLLFLSLILLLAACTSKPTPENEAYIAKASDFEDNVFTSSQNQSIGLFGNDLRITGIYDKEAKRKSSLDSIISSISGGTGKQIEKIFTNAKVKTEGAKYYITADEGVSLTFTKVGERIIKDEEGIEYSTPVHSK
;
A
#
# COMPACT_ATOMS: atom_id res chain seq x y z
N MET A 1 -42.96 -13.88 -36.37
CA MET A 1 -41.57 -14.23 -35.95
C MET A 1 -40.66 -13.02 -36.16
N ASN A 2 -40.27 -12.39 -35.05
CA ASN A 2 -39.07 -11.54 -34.82
C ASN A 2 -38.77 -10.30 -35.68
N LYS A 3 -39.49 -9.19 -35.44
CA LYS A 3 -39.04 -7.81 -35.76
C LYS A 3 -38.37 -7.08 -34.58
N LEU A 4 -37.84 -7.84 -33.62
CA LEU A 4 -37.26 -7.33 -32.36
C LEU A 4 -35.72 -7.37 -32.31
N LYS A 5 -35.03 -7.65 -33.44
CA LYS A 5 -33.57 -7.89 -33.44
C LYS A 5 -32.69 -6.78 -34.02
N LYS A 6 -33.24 -5.69 -34.59
CA LYS A 6 -32.42 -4.68 -35.29
C LYS A 6 -32.05 -3.44 -34.47
N ASN A 7 -32.80 -3.13 -33.41
CA ASN A 7 -32.54 -1.94 -32.57
C ASN A 7 -31.84 -2.25 -31.24
N SER A 8 -31.61 -3.53 -30.93
CA SER A 8 -31.01 -3.98 -29.67
C SER A 8 -29.47 -3.87 -29.65
N MET A 9 -28.83 -3.83 -30.83
CA MET A 9 -27.35 -3.88 -30.92
C MET A 9 -26.67 -2.52 -30.68
N TYR A 10 -27.36 -1.40 -30.90
CA TYR A 10 -26.82 -0.07 -30.63
C TYR A 10 -26.81 0.30 -29.14
N LEU A 11 -27.72 -0.27 -28.35
CA LEU A 11 -27.78 -0.05 -26.89
C LEU A 11 -26.62 -0.76 -26.16
N LEU A 12 -26.14 -1.89 -26.67
CA LEU A 12 -24.98 -2.60 -26.10
C LEU A 12 -23.67 -1.83 -26.30
N PHE A 13 -23.47 -1.19 -27.45
CA PHE A 13 -22.26 -0.40 -27.71
C PHE A 13 -22.19 0.90 -26.90
N LEU A 14 -23.33 1.54 -26.59
CA LEU A 14 -23.34 2.78 -25.80
C LEU A 14 -23.00 2.54 -24.32
N SER A 15 -23.30 1.34 -23.79
CA SER A 15 -22.93 0.95 -22.42
C SER A 15 -21.41 0.74 -22.25
N LEU A 16 -20.72 0.34 -23.31
CA LEU A 16 -19.29 0.00 -23.25
C LEU A 16 -18.40 1.26 -23.14
N ILE A 17 -18.82 2.38 -23.74
CA ILE A 17 -18.09 3.66 -23.69
C ILE A 17 -18.18 4.29 -22.28
N LEU A 18 -19.29 4.08 -21.56
CA LEU A 18 -19.44 4.55 -20.18
C LEU A 18 -18.57 3.77 -19.17
N LEU A 19 -18.21 2.51 -19.47
CA LEU A 19 -17.29 1.71 -18.66
C LEU A 19 -15.82 2.15 -18.80
N LEU A 20 -15.43 2.72 -19.95
CA LEU A 20 -14.07 3.21 -20.18
C LEU A 20 -13.76 4.53 -19.45
N ALA A 21 -14.78 5.32 -19.11
CA ALA A 21 -14.60 6.57 -18.35
C ALA A 21 -14.37 6.36 -16.84
N ALA A 22 -14.60 5.14 -16.32
CA ALA A 22 -14.44 4.81 -14.90
C ALA A 22 -13.02 4.35 -14.51
N CYS A 23 -12.10 4.17 -15.48
CA CYS A 23 -10.72 3.76 -15.22
C CYS A 23 -9.71 4.92 -15.22
N THR A 24 -10.17 6.16 -15.02
CA THR A 24 -9.28 7.21 -14.54
C THR A 24 -9.58 7.38 -13.06
N SER A 25 -8.71 6.84 -12.21
CA SER A 25 -8.74 7.12 -10.77
C SER A 25 -8.43 8.60 -10.58
N LYS A 26 -9.43 9.46 -10.79
CA LYS A 26 -9.37 10.83 -10.33
C LYS A 26 -9.21 10.76 -8.82
N PRO A 27 -8.21 11.43 -8.24
CA PRO A 27 -8.06 11.46 -6.79
C PRO A 27 -9.39 11.92 -6.18
N THR A 28 -9.94 11.10 -5.27
CA THR A 28 -11.03 11.54 -4.42
C THR A 28 -10.52 12.71 -3.56
N PRO A 29 -11.40 13.65 -3.14
CA PRO A 29 -11.00 14.83 -2.35
C PRO A 29 -10.21 14.49 -1.07
N GLU A 30 -10.39 13.27 -0.57
CA GLU A 30 -9.69 12.70 0.60
C GLU A 30 -8.18 12.52 0.38
N ASN A 31 -7.76 12.26 -0.86
CA ASN A 31 -6.35 12.06 -1.22
C ASN A 31 -5.62 13.36 -1.61
N GLU A 32 -6.34 14.48 -1.75
CA GLU A 32 -5.71 15.78 -2.07
C GLU A 32 -5.15 16.48 -0.83
N ALA A 33 -5.55 16.08 0.38
CA ALA A 33 -5.11 16.73 1.61
C ALA A 33 -3.66 16.38 2.01
N TYR A 34 -3.16 15.21 1.61
CA TYR A 34 -1.88 14.69 2.09
C TYR A 34 -0.92 14.36 0.95
N ILE A 35 0.13 15.17 0.84
CA ILE A 35 1.23 14.95 -0.11
C ILE A 35 2.30 14.09 0.56
N ALA A 36 2.65 12.99 -0.10
CA ALA A 36 3.73 12.10 0.28
C ALA A 36 5.09 12.75 0.01
N LYS A 37 5.99 12.68 0.99
CA LYS A 37 7.38 13.13 0.89
C LYS A 37 8.29 11.99 1.32
N ALA A 38 9.39 11.77 0.62
CA ALA A 38 10.37 10.77 1.05
C ALA A 38 10.85 11.02 2.49
N SER A 39 10.95 12.29 2.89
CA SER A 39 11.32 12.73 4.24
C SER A 39 10.32 12.31 5.33
N ASP A 40 9.09 11.88 4.99
CA ASP A 40 8.14 11.35 5.98
C ASP A 40 8.65 10.06 6.64
N PHE A 41 9.62 9.37 6.02
CA PHE A 41 10.28 8.20 6.57
C PHE A 41 11.60 8.51 7.29
N GLU A 42 12.13 9.73 7.18
CA GLU A 42 13.32 10.14 7.94
C GLU A 42 13.00 10.11 9.44
N ASP A 43 13.78 9.37 10.22
CA ASP A 43 13.63 9.19 11.68
C ASP A 43 12.28 8.61 12.15
N ASN A 44 11.51 8.02 11.24
CA ASN A 44 10.18 7.50 11.54
C ASN A 44 10.08 6.00 11.27
N VAL A 45 9.48 5.28 12.22
CA VAL A 45 9.04 3.88 12.05
C VAL A 45 7.53 3.87 12.08
N PHE A 46 6.93 3.41 10.99
CA PHE A 46 5.49 3.23 10.86
C PHE A 46 5.13 1.83 11.34
N THR A 47 4.21 1.74 12.30
CA THR A 47 3.78 0.47 12.90
C THR A 47 2.28 0.32 12.75
N SER A 48 1.84 -0.86 12.29
CA SER A 48 0.42 -1.21 12.20
C SER A 48 -0.10 -1.74 13.53
N SER A 49 -1.43 -1.82 13.64
CA SER A 49 -2.10 -2.49 14.77
C SER A 49 -1.79 -3.99 14.89
N GLN A 50 -1.17 -4.58 13.86
CA GLN A 50 -0.72 -5.98 13.84
C GLN A 50 0.72 -6.14 14.33
N ASN A 51 1.33 -5.09 14.90
CA ASN A 51 2.74 -5.04 15.33
C ASN A 51 3.73 -5.35 14.21
N GLN A 52 3.35 -5.05 12.97
CA GLN A 52 4.25 -5.06 11.82
C GLN A 52 4.70 -3.63 11.55
N SER A 53 6.00 -3.45 11.36
CA SER A 53 6.60 -2.13 11.22
C SER A 53 7.53 -2.04 10.02
N ILE A 54 7.64 -0.84 9.49
CA ILE A 54 8.50 -0.47 8.38
C ILE A 54 9.20 0.86 8.70
N GLY A 55 10.49 0.94 8.43
CA GLY A 55 11.29 2.16 8.58
C GLY A 55 12.43 2.21 7.57
N LEU A 56 12.86 3.43 7.24
CA LEU A 56 14.00 3.67 6.35
C LEU A 56 15.11 4.38 7.12
N PHE A 57 16.32 3.83 7.05
CA PHE A 57 17.49 4.31 7.76
C PHE A 57 18.65 4.45 6.77
N GLY A 58 18.83 5.66 6.23
CA GLY A 58 19.74 5.86 5.09
C GLY A 58 19.27 5.06 3.88
N ASN A 59 20.08 4.10 3.44
CA ASN A 59 19.76 3.21 2.31
C ASN A 59 19.17 1.86 2.77
N ASP A 60 18.85 1.70 4.05
CA ASP A 60 18.35 0.45 4.60
C ASP A 60 16.85 0.52 4.84
N LEU A 61 16.12 -0.47 4.32
CA LEU A 61 14.72 -0.73 4.61
C LEU A 61 14.63 -1.80 5.69
N ARG A 62 14.12 -1.43 6.86
CA ARG A 62 13.90 -2.36 7.97
C ARG A 62 12.42 -2.73 8.05
N ILE A 63 12.14 -4.03 8.01
CA ILE A 63 10.81 -4.58 8.25
C ILE A 63 10.87 -5.51 9.46
N THR A 64 9.97 -5.30 10.41
CA THR A 64 9.82 -6.13 11.60
C THR A 64 8.38 -6.56 11.76
N GLY A 65 8.14 -7.73 12.35
CA GLY A 65 6.77 -8.12 12.70
C GLY A 65 6.62 -9.61 12.96
N ILE A 66 5.37 -10.01 13.19
CA ILE A 66 4.98 -11.41 13.35
C ILE A 66 4.10 -11.77 12.16
N TYR A 67 4.36 -12.93 11.56
CA TYR A 67 3.44 -13.52 10.59
C TYR A 67 2.40 -14.37 11.31
N ASP A 68 1.13 -14.07 11.11
CA ASP A 68 0.02 -14.94 11.50
C ASP A 68 -0.71 -15.42 10.25
N LYS A 69 -0.63 -16.73 9.97
CA LYS A 69 -1.29 -17.33 8.81
C LYS A 69 -2.81 -17.24 8.91
N GLU A 70 -3.36 -17.29 10.12
CA GLU A 70 -4.80 -17.30 10.39
C GLU A 70 -5.37 -15.88 10.60
N ALA A 71 -4.54 -14.84 10.50
CA ALA A 71 -4.99 -13.45 10.61
C ALA A 71 -6.11 -13.14 9.59
N LYS A 72 -7.22 -12.60 10.09
CA LYS A 72 -8.40 -12.24 9.29
C LYS A 72 -8.12 -11.15 8.25
N ARG A 73 -7.14 -10.30 8.52
CA ARG A 73 -6.67 -9.25 7.61
C ARG A 73 -5.20 -9.50 7.34
N LYS A 74 -4.80 -9.33 6.09
CA LYS A 74 -3.40 -9.37 5.68
C LYS A 74 -2.91 -7.97 5.39
N SER A 75 -1.62 -7.77 5.54
CA SER A 75 -0.93 -6.56 5.16
C SER A 75 -0.04 -6.82 3.95
N SER A 76 0.41 -5.76 3.27
CA SER A 76 1.39 -5.90 2.20
C SER A 76 2.75 -6.40 2.71
N LEU A 77 3.02 -6.35 4.03
CA LEU A 77 4.24 -6.90 4.63
C LEU A 77 4.17 -8.41 4.88
N ASP A 78 2.97 -9.02 4.92
CA ASP A 78 2.83 -10.45 5.24
C ASP A 78 3.55 -11.36 4.23
N SER A 79 3.58 -11.00 2.95
CA SER A 79 4.30 -11.77 1.93
C SER A 79 5.80 -11.82 2.22
N ILE A 80 6.37 -10.67 2.62
CA ILE A 80 7.78 -10.55 2.98
C ILE A 80 8.05 -11.31 4.28
N ILE A 81 7.27 -11.04 5.34
CA ILE A 81 7.46 -11.64 6.67
C ILE A 81 7.30 -13.16 6.61
N SER A 82 6.28 -13.68 5.91
CA SER A 82 6.03 -15.12 5.79
C SER A 82 7.14 -15.87 5.03
N SER A 83 7.78 -15.22 4.04
CA SER A 83 8.89 -15.80 3.30
C SER A 83 10.14 -16.00 4.16
N ILE A 84 10.25 -15.28 5.28
CA ILE A 84 11.43 -15.25 6.16
C ILE A 84 11.16 -15.98 7.48
N SER A 85 9.94 -15.89 8.03
CA SER A 85 9.65 -16.30 9.41
C SER A 85 9.79 -17.81 9.65
N GLY A 86 9.73 -18.64 8.61
CA GLY A 86 9.79 -20.10 8.74
C GLY A 86 8.69 -20.65 9.67
N GLY A 87 7.55 -19.97 9.76
CA GLY A 87 6.39 -20.36 10.56
C GLY A 87 5.57 -19.19 11.13
N THR A 88 4.34 -19.49 11.52
CA THR A 88 3.43 -18.57 12.20
C THR A 88 3.89 -18.26 13.63
N GLY A 89 3.65 -17.03 14.10
CA GLY A 89 3.94 -16.59 15.46
C GLY A 89 5.39 -16.23 15.74
N LYS A 90 6.29 -16.39 14.75
CA LYS A 90 7.69 -16.03 14.89
C LYS A 90 7.90 -14.55 14.59
N GLN A 91 8.49 -13.84 15.55
CA GLN A 91 8.99 -12.49 15.35
C GLN A 91 10.15 -12.51 14.37
N ILE A 92 10.10 -11.64 13.37
CA ILE A 92 11.21 -11.41 12.46
C ILE A 92 11.66 -9.96 12.50
N GLU A 93 12.91 -9.81 12.07
CA GLU A 93 13.49 -8.57 11.64
C GLU A 93 14.29 -8.86 10.37
N LYS A 94 14.07 -8.07 9.33
CA LYS A 94 14.84 -8.14 8.09
C LYS A 94 15.22 -6.74 7.66
N ILE A 95 16.48 -6.61 7.27
CA ILE A 95 17.04 -5.40 6.69
C ILE A 95 17.32 -5.68 5.22
N PHE A 96 16.82 -4.82 4.35
CA PHE A 96 17.09 -4.81 2.92
C PHE A 96 17.91 -3.58 2.58
N THR A 97 18.95 -3.75 1.77
CA THR A 97 19.84 -2.67 1.35
C THR A 97 19.34 -2.00 0.06
N ASN A 98 19.98 -0.88 -0.31
CA ASN A 98 19.68 -0.10 -1.53
C ASN A 98 18.23 0.37 -1.63
N ALA A 99 17.63 0.68 -0.49
CA ALA A 99 16.28 1.19 -0.41
C ALA A 99 16.15 2.55 -1.11
N LYS A 100 15.06 2.74 -1.86
CA LYS A 100 14.72 3.97 -2.55
C LYS A 100 13.24 4.26 -2.36
N VAL A 101 12.93 5.54 -2.16
CA VAL A 101 11.55 6.04 -2.10
C VAL A 101 11.30 6.96 -3.28
N LYS A 102 10.24 6.69 -4.02
CA LYS A 102 9.66 7.63 -4.97
C LYS A 102 8.29 8.04 -4.48
N THR A 103 7.90 9.27 -4.75
CA THR A 103 6.60 9.81 -4.34
C THR A 103 5.85 10.40 -5.51
N GLU A 104 4.54 10.20 -5.55
CA GLU A 104 3.64 10.77 -6.56
C GLU A 104 2.29 11.11 -5.90
N GLY A 105 1.99 12.41 -5.76
CA GLY A 105 0.81 12.86 -5.01
C GLY A 105 0.85 12.35 -3.56
N ALA A 106 -0.15 11.54 -3.18
CA ALA A 106 -0.23 10.90 -1.86
C ALA A 106 0.50 9.55 -1.78
N LYS A 107 1.07 9.03 -2.87
CA LYS A 107 1.65 7.69 -2.91
C LYS A 107 3.14 7.68 -2.63
N TYR A 108 3.57 6.63 -1.94
CA TYR A 108 4.97 6.21 -1.81
C TYR A 108 5.17 4.90 -2.55
N TYR A 109 6.26 4.82 -3.30
CA TYR A 109 6.75 3.60 -3.92
C TYR A 109 8.14 3.30 -3.35
N ILE A 110 8.24 2.24 -2.56
CA ILE A 110 9.46 1.83 -1.86
C ILE A 110 10.01 0.59 -2.56
N THR A 111 11.26 0.66 -2.99
CA THR A 111 11.98 -0.50 -3.56
C THR A 111 13.26 -0.74 -2.79
N ALA A 112 13.69 -1.99 -2.66
CA ALA A 112 14.99 -2.36 -2.10
C ALA A 112 15.54 -3.61 -2.83
N ASP A 113 16.70 -4.10 -2.40
CA ASP A 113 17.25 -5.37 -2.90
C ASP A 113 16.30 -6.57 -2.63
N GLU A 114 16.68 -7.74 -3.13
CA GLU A 114 15.88 -8.98 -3.02
C GLU A 114 14.48 -8.88 -3.67
N GLY A 115 14.30 -7.91 -4.58
CA GLY A 115 13.05 -7.72 -5.33
C GLY A 115 11.92 -7.08 -4.51
N VAL A 116 12.23 -6.47 -3.36
CA VAL A 116 11.23 -5.79 -2.54
C VAL A 116 10.65 -4.59 -3.29
N SER A 117 9.32 -4.55 -3.39
CA SER A 117 8.56 -3.45 -3.93
C SER A 117 7.26 -3.30 -3.14
N LEU A 118 7.07 -2.14 -2.51
CA LEU A 118 5.92 -1.84 -1.65
C LEU A 118 5.31 -0.50 -2.05
N THR A 119 3.99 -0.43 -2.03
CA THR A 119 3.24 0.81 -2.27
C THR A 119 2.46 1.19 -1.01
N PHE A 120 2.54 2.46 -0.65
CA PHE A 120 1.74 3.04 0.44
C PHE A 120 1.06 4.32 -0.02
N THR A 121 -0.04 4.68 0.62
CA THR A 121 -0.71 5.97 0.45
C THR A 121 -0.67 6.74 1.77
N LYS A 122 -0.27 8.01 1.73
CA LYS A 122 -0.37 8.92 2.87
C LYS A 122 -1.84 9.26 3.09
N VAL A 123 -2.34 8.96 4.28
CA VAL A 123 -3.74 9.21 4.67
C VAL A 123 -3.85 10.12 5.90
N GLY A 124 -2.71 10.51 6.46
CA GLY A 124 -2.60 11.47 7.56
C GLY A 124 -1.17 11.98 7.69
N GLU A 125 -0.96 12.96 8.57
CA GLU A 125 0.37 13.55 8.80
C GLU A 125 1.41 12.48 9.20
N ARG A 126 1.01 11.52 10.04
CA ARG A 126 1.84 10.43 10.56
C ARG A 126 1.21 9.06 10.31
N ILE A 127 0.39 8.94 9.25
CA ILE A 127 -0.37 7.72 8.94
C ILE A 127 -0.22 7.39 7.45
N ILE A 128 0.20 6.16 7.18
CA ILE A 128 0.26 5.57 5.84
C ILE A 128 -0.63 4.33 5.78
N LYS A 129 -1.15 4.03 4.58
CA LYS A 129 -1.99 2.85 4.33
C LYS A 129 -1.40 2.03 3.20
N ASP A 130 -1.29 0.72 3.38
CA ASP A 130 -0.85 -0.19 2.33
C ASP A 130 -1.97 -0.55 1.33
N GLU A 131 -1.64 -1.34 0.31
CA GLU A 131 -2.58 -1.74 -0.75
C GLU A 131 -3.69 -2.67 -0.25
N GLU A 132 -3.46 -3.36 0.87
CA GLU A 132 -4.45 -4.21 1.56
C GLU A 132 -5.34 -3.42 2.54
N GLY A 133 -5.13 -2.10 2.64
CA GLY A 133 -5.91 -1.20 3.48
C GLY A 133 -5.53 -1.25 4.97
N ILE A 134 -4.34 -1.76 5.32
CA ILE A 134 -3.78 -1.71 6.67
C ILE A 134 -3.10 -0.36 6.88
N GLU A 135 -3.46 0.29 7.97
CA GLU A 135 -2.85 1.55 8.38
C GLU A 135 -1.67 1.32 9.31
N TYR A 136 -0.67 2.17 9.16
CA TYR A 136 0.52 2.23 9.97
C TYR A 136 0.70 3.66 10.45
N SER A 137 1.04 3.83 11.72
CA SER A 137 1.24 5.13 12.32
C SER A 137 2.56 5.22 13.05
N THR A 138 3.04 6.44 13.23
CA THR A 138 4.23 6.72 14.04
C THR A 138 3.78 7.42 15.32
N PRO A 139 4.29 7.04 16.50
CA PRO A 139 3.89 7.67 17.75
C PRO A 139 4.22 9.16 17.75
N VAL A 140 3.32 9.98 18.32
CA VAL A 140 3.56 11.41 18.55
C VAL A 140 4.52 11.54 19.73
N HIS A 141 5.75 11.96 19.48
CA HIS A 141 6.62 12.41 20.58
C HIS A 141 6.22 13.84 20.93
N SER A 142 5.61 14.05 22.09
CA SER A 142 5.59 15.37 22.70
C SER A 142 7.01 15.66 23.16
N LYS A 143 7.62 16.72 22.62
CA LYS A 143 8.90 17.23 23.13
C LYS A 143 8.73 17.77 24.55
#